data_AF-A0A0L8HDK6-F1
#
_entry.id   AF-A0A0L8HDK6-F1
#
_cell.length_a   1.000
_cell.length_b   1.000
_cell.length_c   1.000
_cell.angle_alpha   90.00
_cell.angle_beta   90.00
_cell.angle_gamma   90.00
#
_symmetry.space_group_name_H-M   'P 1'
#
loop_
_entity.id
_entity.type
_entity.pdbx_description
1 polymer ?
#
loop_
_entity_poly.entity_id
_entity_poly.type
_entity_poly.pdbx_seq_one_letter_code
_entity_poly.pdbx_strand_id
1 'polypeptide(L)'
;APPAAVLDACLKRSSMWDNFHQMQLTQNMRTNANKQEFSRWLLQLGSGFLQSSLDNLAKDTIDIPEACICKNSSVSDIFDNCTAEEMKNRDFLYPKNKDCLVVNEEILSRLPTETKTYLSTD
;
A
#
# COMPACT_ATOMS: atom_id res chain seq x y z
N ALA A 1 11.11 20.26 -1.62
CA ALA A 1 12.24 20.34 -0.67
C ALA A 1 13.22 19.23 -0.97
N PRO A 2 14.54 19.43 -0.80
CA PRO A 2 15.51 18.34 -0.94
C PRO A 2 15.22 17.23 0.10
N PRO A 3 15.56 15.95 -0.19
CA PRO A 3 15.27 14.82 0.71
C PRO A 3 15.74 15.04 2.15
N ALA A 4 16.91 15.66 2.33
CA ALA A 4 17.45 16.00 3.64
C ALA A 4 16.57 16.97 4.44
N ALA A 5 16.01 18.00 3.80
CA ALA A 5 15.15 18.98 4.48
C ALA A 5 13.80 18.38 4.93
N VAL A 6 13.30 17.37 4.22
CA VAL A 6 12.09 16.64 4.63
C VAL A 6 12.38 15.79 5.87
N LEU A 7 13.55 15.16 5.93
CA LEU A 7 13.99 14.40 7.10
C LEU A 7 14.18 15.31 8.31
N ASP A 8 14.80 16.48 8.14
CA ASP A 8 15.01 17.43 9.24
C ASP A 8 13.71 18.01 9.81
N ALA A 9 12.65 18.07 8.99
CA ALA A 9 11.32 18.47 9.43
C ALA A 9 10.51 17.32 10.08
N CYS A 10 11.02 16.09 10.12
CA CYS A 10 10.31 14.97 10.72
C CYS A 10 10.26 15.07 12.24
N LEU A 11 9.14 14.65 12.84
CA LEU A 11 8.94 14.66 14.29
C LEU A 11 10.05 13.91 15.05
N LYS A 12 10.56 12.81 14.48
CA LYS A 12 11.66 12.01 15.05
C LYS A 12 13.01 12.73 15.11
N ARG A 13 13.14 13.85 14.41
CA ARG A 13 14.33 14.72 14.39
C ARG A 13 14.16 15.97 15.24
N SER A 14 12.97 16.16 15.82
CA SER A 14 12.73 17.22 16.80
C SER A 14 13.55 16.99 18.05
N SER A 15 14.09 18.07 18.62
CA SER A 15 14.76 18.04 19.93
C SER A 15 13.84 17.57 21.07
N MET A 16 12.52 17.62 20.87
CA MET A 16 11.54 17.14 21.84
C MET A 16 11.30 15.62 21.77
N TRP A 17 11.84 14.92 20.76
CA TRP A 17 11.56 13.50 20.54
C TRP A 17 11.91 12.64 21.76
N ASP A 18 12.99 12.98 22.47
CA ASP A 18 13.44 12.25 23.66
C ASP A 18 12.49 12.38 24.86
N ASN A 19 11.56 13.34 24.83
CA ASN A 19 10.53 13.49 25.87
C ASN A 19 9.34 12.54 25.67
N PHE A 20 9.24 11.87 24.52
CA PHE A 20 8.14 10.96 24.24
C PHE A 20 8.41 9.56 24.77
N HIS A 21 7.40 8.95 25.39
CA HIS A 21 7.43 7.53 25.70
C HIS A 21 7.04 6.72 24.47
N GLN A 22 7.90 5.78 24.05
CA GLN A 22 7.64 4.92 22.90
C GLN A 22 7.00 3.61 23.35
N MET A 23 5.76 3.39 22.92
CA MET A 23 5.06 2.13 23.13
C MET A 23 5.04 1.33 21.82
N GLN A 24 5.33 0.04 21.90
CA GLN A 24 5.35 -0.86 20.75
C GLN A 24 4.13 -1.78 20.80
N LEU A 25 3.35 -1.79 19.72
CA LEU A 25 2.27 -2.74 19.53
C LEU A 25 2.82 -3.98 18.84
N THR A 26 2.58 -5.16 19.43
CA THR A 26 3.13 -6.44 18.95
C THR A 26 2.12 -7.28 18.19
N GLN A 27 0.87 -6.84 18.10
CA GLN A 27 -0.22 -7.56 17.46
C GLN A 27 -0.90 -6.71 16.40
N ASN A 28 -1.07 -7.29 15.20
CA ASN A 28 -1.80 -6.67 14.11
C ASN A 28 -3.29 -7.08 14.17
N MET A 29 -4.14 -6.10 14.49
CA MET A 29 -5.58 -6.28 14.66
C MET A 29 -6.39 -6.15 13.36
N ARG A 30 -5.75 -5.80 12.23
CA ARG A 30 -6.42 -5.60 10.92
C ARG A 30 -6.48 -6.89 10.10
N THR A 31 -5.58 -7.82 10.35
CA THR A 31 -5.56 -9.11 9.65
C THR A 31 -6.58 -10.07 10.24
N ASN A 32 -7.24 -10.85 9.39
CA ASN A 32 -8.12 -11.93 9.82
C ASN A 32 -7.33 -12.96 10.67
N ALA A 33 -7.98 -13.55 11.68
CA ALA A 33 -7.40 -14.56 12.57
C ALA A 33 -6.78 -15.77 11.82
N ASN A 34 -7.28 -16.07 10.62
CA ASN A 34 -6.77 -17.15 9.78
C ASN A 34 -5.51 -16.78 8.96
N LYS A 35 -5.03 -15.53 9.03
CA LYS A 35 -3.87 -15.02 8.28
C LYS A 35 -2.68 -14.67 9.19
N GLN A 36 -2.39 -15.51 10.17
CA GLN A 36 -1.34 -15.24 11.18
C GLN A 36 0.06 -15.08 10.57
N GLU A 37 0.41 -15.89 9.58
CA GLU A 37 1.71 -15.79 8.89
C GLU A 37 1.88 -14.44 8.19
N PHE A 38 0.88 -14.03 7.39
CA PHE A 38 0.90 -12.72 6.73
C PHE A 38 0.88 -11.55 7.74
N SER A 39 0.16 -11.72 8.85
CA SER A 39 0.14 -10.76 9.96
C SER A 39 1.53 -10.56 10.58
N ARG A 40 2.25 -11.66 10.86
CA ARG A 40 3.62 -11.64 11.36
C ARG A 40 4.57 -11.01 10.33
N TRP A 41 4.43 -11.37 9.06
CA TRP A 41 5.23 -10.79 7.98
C TRP A 41 5.06 -9.26 7.91
N LEU A 42 3.83 -8.74 7.98
CA LEU A 42 3.56 -7.30 8.00
C LEU A 42 4.17 -6.58 9.22
N LEU A 43 4.16 -7.22 10.40
CA LEU A 43 4.81 -6.65 11.60
C LEU A 43 6.32 -6.58 11.44
N GLN A 44 6.94 -7.62 10.88
CA GLN A 44 8.38 -7.63 10.60
C GLN A 44 8.75 -6.58 9.54
N LEU A 45 7.91 -6.44 8.50
CA LEU A 45 8.07 -5.41 7.47
C LEU A 45 8.05 -4.01 8.09
N GLY A 46 7.02 -3.68 8.87
CA GLY A 46 6.89 -2.37 9.50
C GLY A 46 7.96 -2.07 10.55
N SER A 47 8.59 -3.11 11.11
CA SER A 47 9.69 -2.98 12.06
C SER A 47 11.07 -2.92 11.40
N GLY A 48 11.16 -3.19 10.08
CA GLY A 48 12.43 -3.25 9.36
C GLY A 48 13.28 -4.48 9.68
N PHE A 49 12.67 -5.57 10.13
CA PHE A 49 13.37 -6.82 10.48
C PHE A 49 13.39 -7.87 9.36
N LEU A 50 12.68 -7.63 8.26
CA LEU A 50 12.72 -8.53 7.10
C LEU A 50 14.05 -8.41 6.37
N GLN A 51 14.52 -9.55 5.88
CA GLN A 51 15.67 -9.68 4.99
C GLN A 51 15.29 -10.65 3.87
N SER A 52 15.89 -10.49 2.70
CA SER A 52 15.75 -11.47 1.63
C SER A 52 16.35 -12.82 2.02
N SER A 53 15.75 -13.89 1.53
CA SER A 53 16.28 -15.25 1.62
C SER A 53 17.49 -15.50 0.71
N LEU A 54 17.78 -14.58 -0.21
CA LEU A 54 18.93 -14.68 -1.11
C LEU A 54 20.16 -13.98 -0.55
N ASP A 55 21.30 -14.67 -0.60
CA ASP A 55 22.59 -14.13 -0.20
C ASP A 55 23.09 -13.05 -1.18
N ASN A 56 23.95 -12.15 -0.68
CA ASN A 56 24.62 -11.08 -1.44
C ASN A 56 23.72 -9.96 -2.00
N LEU A 57 22.50 -9.80 -1.48
CA LEU A 57 21.66 -8.63 -1.76
C LEU A 57 21.91 -7.49 -0.77
N ALA A 58 21.42 -6.31 -1.11
CA ALA A 58 21.48 -5.16 -0.21
C ALA A 58 20.65 -5.45 1.06
N LYS A 59 21.11 -4.95 2.22
CA LYS A 59 20.50 -5.24 3.53
C LYS A 59 19.04 -4.79 3.65
N ASP A 60 18.61 -3.88 2.80
CA ASP A 60 17.26 -3.34 2.70
C ASP A 60 16.38 -4.08 1.68
N THR A 61 16.89 -5.16 1.08
CA THR A 61 16.12 -6.02 0.17
C THR A 61 15.30 -7.03 0.97
N ILE A 62 14.05 -7.21 0.57
CA ILE A 62 13.08 -8.10 1.21
C ILE A 62 12.39 -8.99 0.19
N ASP A 63 11.92 -10.15 0.63
CA ASP A 63 11.07 -11.02 -0.19
C ASP A 63 9.59 -10.64 -0.01
N ILE A 64 8.93 -10.39 -1.14
CA ILE A 64 7.48 -10.14 -1.19
C ILE A 64 6.76 -11.49 -1.38
N PRO A 65 5.73 -11.80 -0.57
CA PRO A 65 4.93 -13.00 -0.76
C PRO A 65 4.34 -13.06 -2.16
N GLU A 66 4.41 -14.22 -2.82
CA GLU A 66 3.88 -14.43 -4.19
C GLU A 66 2.41 -14.00 -4.31
N ALA A 67 1.62 -14.22 -3.25
CA ALA A 67 0.21 -13.81 -3.18
C ALA A 67 -0.02 -12.29 -3.25
N CYS A 68 1.03 -11.48 -3.10
CA CYS A 68 1.01 -10.02 -3.21
C CYS A 68 1.48 -9.51 -4.57
N ILE A 69 1.90 -10.40 -5.49
CA ILE A 69 2.47 -10.03 -6.79
C ILE A 69 1.38 -10.19 -7.86
N CYS A 70 1.14 -9.14 -8.65
CA CYS A 70 0.31 -9.21 -9.85
C CYS A 70 1.13 -9.83 -10.99
N LYS A 71 0.53 -10.72 -11.77
CA LYS A 71 1.18 -11.44 -12.88
C LYS A 71 0.96 -10.76 -14.23
N ASN A 72 -0.16 -10.07 -14.40
CA ASN A 72 -0.46 -9.29 -15.60
C ASN A 72 -0.56 -7.80 -15.24
N SER A 73 -1.61 -7.12 -15.69
CA SER A 73 -1.91 -5.77 -15.22
C SER A 73 -2.61 -5.81 -13.86
N SER A 74 -2.34 -4.83 -13.02
CA SER A 74 -3.00 -4.71 -11.71
C SER A 74 -4.53 -4.58 -11.87
N VAL A 75 -5.00 -3.90 -12.93
CA VAL A 75 -6.43 -3.79 -13.23
C VAL A 75 -7.02 -5.13 -13.63
N SER A 76 -6.42 -5.83 -14.59
CA SER A 76 -6.92 -7.14 -15.04
C SER A 76 -6.94 -8.17 -13.92
N ASP A 77 -5.85 -8.28 -13.16
CA ASP A 77 -5.70 -9.29 -12.12
C ASP A 77 -6.69 -9.07 -10.96
N ILE A 78 -7.09 -7.80 -10.74
CA ILE A 78 -8.00 -7.43 -9.65
C ILE A 78 -9.44 -7.22 -10.14
N PHE A 79 -9.74 -7.02 -11.42
CA PHE A 79 -11.10 -6.66 -11.86
C PHE A 79 -11.73 -7.58 -12.91
N ASP A 80 -10.97 -8.26 -13.76
CA ASP A 80 -11.57 -8.95 -14.92
C ASP A 80 -12.46 -10.15 -14.56
N ASN A 81 -12.28 -10.73 -13.37
CA ASN A 81 -13.06 -11.87 -12.89
C ASN A 81 -13.89 -11.53 -11.64
N CYS A 82 -14.38 -10.30 -11.53
CA CYS A 82 -15.10 -9.82 -10.36
C CYS A 82 -16.56 -9.54 -10.64
N THR A 83 -17.42 -9.93 -9.71
CA THR A 83 -18.80 -9.45 -9.65
C THR A 83 -18.86 -7.97 -9.28
N ALA A 84 -19.95 -7.29 -9.63
CA ALA A 84 -20.15 -5.89 -9.24
C ALA A 84 -20.07 -5.66 -7.71
N GLU A 85 -20.49 -6.64 -6.91
CA GLU A 85 -20.38 -6.57 -5.44
C GLU A 85 -18.93 -6.73 -4.95
N GLU A 86 -18.13 -7.59 -5.59
CA GLU A 86 -16.70 -7.69 -5.28
C GLU A 86 -15.95 -6.43 -5.69
N MET A 87 -16.30 -5.83 -6.83
CA MET A 87 -15.70 -4.58 -7.30
C MET A 87 -15.89 -3.44 -6.30
N LYS A 88 -17.08 -3.32 -5.67
CA LYS A 88 -17.36 -2.29 -4.66
C LYS A 88 -16.45 -2.36 -3.42
N ASN A 89 -15.85 -3.52 -3.16
CA ASN A 89 -15.01 -3.76 -1.98
C ASN A 89 -13.52 -3.81 -2.33
N ARG A 90 -13.13 -3.40 -3.54
CA ARG A 90 -11.74 -3.37 -4.02
C ARG A 90 -11.29 -1.92 -4.18
N ASP A 91 -10.09 -1.65 -3.70
CA ASP A 91 -9.43 -0.35 -3.83
C ASP A 91 -8.06 -0.51 -4.47
N PHE A 92 -7.63 0.54 -5.19
CA PHE A 92 -6.28 0.68 -5.69
C PHE A 92 -5.53 1.79 -4.96
N LEU A 93 -4.24 1.57 -4.77
CA LEU A 93 -3.33 2.56 -4.22
C LEU A 93 -2.12 2.68 -5.14
N TYR A 94 -1.87 3.90 -5.63
CA TYR A 94 -0.65 4.23 -6.36
C TYR A 94 0.11 5.34 -5.66
N PRO A 95 1.44 5.42 -5.84
CA PRO A 95 2.25 6.48 -5.23
C PRO A 95 1.90 7.89 -5.72
N LYS A 96 1.31 8.05 -6.91
CA LYS A 96 1.00 9.36 -7.50
C LYS A 96 -0.44 9.45 -7.98
N ASN A 97 -1.07 10.61 -7.74
CA ASN A 97 -2.43 10.88 -8.18
C ASN A 97 -2.62 10.75 -9.70
N LYS A 98 -1.62 11.11 -10.51
CA LYS A 98 -1.69 10.95 -11.97
C LYS A 98 -1.84 9.48 -12.39
N ASP A 99 -1.20 8.57 -11.65
CA ASP A 99 -1.24 7.13 -11.95
C ASP A 99 -2.58 6.56 -11.44
N CYS A 100 -3.08 7.05 -10.30
CA CYS A 100 -4.45 6.77 -9.84
C CYS A 100 -5.50 7.21 -10.86
N LEU A 101 -5.35 8.39 -11.48
CA LEU A 101 -6.31 8.90 -12.46
C LEU A 101 -6.43 7.97 -13.66
N VAL A 102 -5.31 7.57 -14.26
CA VAL A 102 -5.28 6.64 -15.40
C VAL A 102 -6.00 5.34 -15.07
N VAL A 103 -5.74 4.78 -13.88
CA VAL A 103 -6.32 3.51 -13.46
C VAL A 103 -7.81 3.66 -13.15
N ASN A 104 -8.23 4.76 -12.52
CA ASN A 104 -9.63 5.05 -12.27
C ASN A 104 -10.41 5.19 -13.59
N GLU A 105 -9.86 5.88 -14.58
CA GLU A 105 -10.47 6.00 -15.92
C GLU A 105 -10.58 4.64 -16.61
N GLU A 106 -9.54 3.80 -16.50
CA GLU A 106 -9.56 2.43 -17.05
C GLU A 106 -10.66 1.58 -16.40
N ILE A 107 -10.80 1.60 -15.07
CA ILE A 107 -11.86 0.86 -14.36
C ILE A 107 -13.25 1.38 -14.74
N LEU A 108 -13.42 2.70 -14.79
CA LEU A 108 -14.68 3.32 -15.19
C LEU A 108 -15.09 2.91 -16.61
N SER A 109 -14.13 2.80 -17.53
CA SER A 109 -14.39 2.37 -18.92
C SER A 109 -14.87 0.91 -19.03
N ARG A 110 -14.59 0.07 -18.03
CA ARG A 110 -14.98 -1.35 -17.99
C ARG A 110 -16.38 -1.56 -17.38
N LEU A 111 -16.94 -0.56 -16.71
CA LEU A 111 -18.27 -0.66 -16.10
C LEU A 111 -19.36 -0.55 -17.18
N PRO A 112 -20.33 -1.49 -17.26
CA PRO A 112 -21.36 -1.51 -18.30
C PRO A 112 -22.50 -0.52 -18.02
N THR A 113 -22.20 0.67 -17.50
CA THR A 113 -23.18 1.67 -17.05
C THR A 113 -23.00 3.01 -17.76
N GLU A 114 -24.06 3.83 -17.77
CA GLU A 114 -24.00 5.17 -18.33
C GLU A 114 -23.02 6.06 -17.56
N THR A 115 -22.17 6.77 -18.29
CA THR A 115 -21.20 7.72 -17.71
C THR A 115 -21.84 9.08 -17.53
N LYS A 116 -21.62 9.70 -16.37
CA LYS A 116 -22.08 11.07 -16.08
C LYS A 116 -20.92 11.96 -15.68
N THR A 117 -20.80 13.11 -16.34
CA THR A 117 -19.77 14.12 -16.04
C THR A 117 -20.36 15.20 -15.14
N TYR A 118 -19.64 15.54 -14.07
CA TYR A 118 -19.96 16.65 -13.17
C TYR A 118 -18.86 17.70 -13.28
N LEU A 119 -19.23 18.94 -13.57
CA LEU A 119 -18.29 20.07 -13.67
C LEU A 119 -18.26 20.82 -12.34
N SER A 120 -17.08 21.24 -11.90
CA SER A 120 -16.93 22.12 -10.73
C SER A 120 -17.47 23.52 -11.05
N THR A 121 -17.90 24.25 -10.02
CA THR A 121 -18.12 25.70 -10.10
C THR A 121 -17.00 26.39 -9.32
N ASP A 122 -16.55 27.52 -9.85
CA ASP A 122 -15.71 28.48 -9.11
C ASP A 122 -16.55 29.33 -8.15
#